data_AF-A0AAW6NE82-F1
#
_entry.id   AF-A0AAW6NE82-F1
#
_cell.length_a   1.000
_cell.length_b   1.000
_cell.length_c   1.000
_cell.angle_alpha   90.00
_cell.angle_beta   90.00
_cell.angle_gamma   90.00
#
_symmetry.space_group_name_H-M   'P 1'
#
loop_
_entity.id
_entity.type
_entity.pdbx_description
1 polymer ?
#
loop_
_entity_poly.entity_id
_entity_poly.type
_entity_poly.pdbx_seq_one_letter_code
_entity_poly.pdbx_strand_id
1 'polypeptide(L)'
;MPLRTVRGATALIFAACAAQAQDRLTQDGASFAFNGAQVTISRDVAEAGQHAQTFVTPDADCGDACIAPMQVAQGVETLGEAEVLDFLVTQVATGRGLMVDARVPAERAKGYIPGTVSLPHTTLLPENAYRKEILLALGGRSYEDVFNFSDARLLLIYDNGPVSNDAGLLVAHLLQVGYPAELIRYYRGGMQVWSSLGFNMETGQS
;
A
#
# COMPACT_ATOMS: atom_id res chain seq x y z
N MET A 1 -38.41 -65.04 -6.36
CA MET A 1 -38.33 -63.58 -6.61
C MET A 1 -38.40 -62.86 -5.28
N PRO A 2 -37.30 -62.22 -4.85
CA PRO A 2 -37.41 -60.84 -4.38
C PRO A 2 -36.34 -59.94 -5.04
N LEU A 3 -36.75 -58.74 -5.46
CA LEU A 3 -35.86 -57.72 -6.03
C LEU A 3 -34.89 -57.20 -4.97
N ARG A 4 -33.59 -57.23 -5.28
CA ARG A 4 -32.54 -56.50 -4.55
C ARG A 4 -32.42 -55.09 -5.13
N THR A 5 -32.82 -54.09 -4.35
CA THR A 5 -32.64 -52.67 -4.67
C THR A 5 -31.17 -52.30 -4.47
N VAL A 6 -30.45 -52.00 -5.54
CA VAL A 6 -29.09 -51.44 -5.50
C VAL A 6 -29.21 -49.92 -5.35
N ARG A 7 -28.83 -49.37 -4.20
CA ARG A 7 -28.62 -47.93 -4.02
C ARG A 7 -27.19 -47.59 -4.43
N GLY A 8 -27.04 -47.00 -5.61
CA GLY A 8 -25.78 -46.38 -6.02
C GLY A 8 -25.54 -45.10 -5.22
N ALA A 9 -24.44 -45.04 -4.49
CA ALA A 9 -23.97 -43.82 -3.84
C ALA A 9 -23.07 -43.07 -4.84
N THR A 10 -23.59 -42.00 -5.42
CA THR A 10 -22.80 -41.08 -6.25
C THR A 10 -21.98 -40.19 -5.32
N ALA A 11 -20.68 -40.47 -5.19
CA ALA A 11 -19.74 -39.61 -4.50
C ALA A 11 -19.45 -38.38 -5.38
N LEU A 12 -20.01 -37.23 -5.03
CA LEU A 12 -19.60 -35.94 -5.56
C LEU A 12 -18.26 -35.55 -4.93
N ILE A 13 -17.18 -35.71 -5.68
CA ILE A 13 -15.84 -35.24 -5.32
C ILE A 13 -15.82 -33.73 -5.57
N PHE A 14 -16.04 -32.94 -4.52
CA PHE A 14 -15.70 -31.52 -4.48
C PHE A 14 -14.37 -31.37 -3.73
N ALA A 15 -13.32 -30.93 -4.42
CA ALA A 15 -12.30 -30.02 -3.88
C ALA A 15 -11.18 -29.80 -4.91
N ALA A 16 -11.35 -28.81 -5.78
CA ALA A 16 -10.25 -28.18 -6.48
C ALA A 16 -10.36 -26.67 -6.24
N CYS A 17 -9.75 -26.16 -5.17
CA CYS A 17 -9.51 -24.72 -5.01
C CYS A 17 -8.42 -24.41 -3.95
N ALA A 18 -7.27 -25.10 -4.02
CA ALA A 18 -6.11 -24.76 -3.18
C ALA A 18 -4.88 -24.33 -3.98
N ALA A 19 -4.92 -24.39 -5.32
CA ALA A 19 -3.76 -24.15 -6.19
C ALA A 19 -3.56 -22.68 -6.61
N GLN A 20 -4.49 -21.76 -6.30
CA GLN A 20 -4.43 -20.38 -6.85
C GLN A 20 -3.66 -19.37 -6.00
N ALA A 21 -3.22 -19.73 -4.78
CA ALA A 21 -2.53 -18.81 -3.88
C ALA A 21 -1.01 -18.74 -4.14
N GLN A 22 -0.40 -19.83 -4.63
CA GLN A 22 1.05 -19.93 -4.81
C GLN A 22 1.59 -19.21 -6.06
N ASP A 23 0.73 -18.79 -7.00
CA ASP A 23 1.14 -18.18 -8.28
C ASP A 23 1.04 -16.63 -8.28
N ARG A 24 0.61 -16.03 -7.17
CA ARG A 24 0.38 -14.58 -7.06
C ARG A 24 1.57 -13.79 -6.54
N LEU A 25 2.53 -14.46 -5.90
CA LEU A 25 3.76 -13.88 -5.38
C LEU A 25 4.92 -14.71 -5.93
N THR A 26 5.86 -14.06 -6.58
CA THR A 26 7.13 -14.66 -6.97
C THR A 26 8.27 -13.96 -6.22
N GLN A 27 9.50 -14.43 -6.39
CA GLN A 27 10.67 -13.74 -5.80
C GLN A 27 10.89 -12.33 -6.39
N ASP A 28 10.28 -12.03 -7.53
CA ASP A 28 10.54 -10.87 -8.38
C ASP A 28 9.28 -10.15 -8.85
N GLY A 29 8.10 -10.46 -8.29
CA GLY A 29 6.85 -9.89 -8.75
C GLY A 29 5.62 -10.30 -7.95
N ALA A 30 4.49 -9.73 -8.33
CA ALA A 30 3.20 -9.98 -7.71
C ALA A 30 2.07 -9.83 -8.73
N SER A 31 0.97 -10.55 -8.56
CA SER A 31 -0.26 -10.35 -9.34
C SER A 31 -1.49 -10.40 -8.45
N PHE A 32 -2.29 -9.34 -8.47
CA PHE A 32 -3.41 -9.14 -7.57
C PHE A 32 -4.54 -8.33 -8.19
N ALA A 33 -5.73 -8.36 -7.60
CA ALA A 33 -6.85 -7.54 -8.05
C ALA A 33 -6.85 -6.20 -7.30
N PHE A 34 -7.10 -5.10 -7.99
CA PHE A 34 -7.30 -3.78 -7.40
C PHE A 34 -8.33 -3.00 -8.22
N ASN A 35 -9.33 -2.40 -7.56
CA ASN A 35 -10.42 -1.66 -8.21
C ASN A 35 -11.09 -2.41 -9.40
N GLY A 36 -11.23 -3.73 -9.28
CA GLY A 36 -11.85 -4.57 -10.32
C GLY A 36 -10.95 -4.91 -11.51
N ALA A 37 -9.69 -4.46 -11.52
CA ALA A 37 -8.69 -4.81 -12.52
C ALA A 37 -7.61 -5.72 -11.93
N GLN A 38 -6.99 -6.55 -12.78
CA GLN A 38 -5.79 -7.30 -12.42
C GLN A 38 -4.57 -6.37 -12.56
N VAL A 39 -3.82 -6.21 -11.48
CA VAL A 39 -2.53 -5.51 -11.42
C VAL A 39 -1.42 -6.55 -11.40
N THR A 40 -0.36 -6.29 -12.16
CA THR A 40 0.85 -7.12 -12.18
C THR A 40 2.06 -6.26 -11.90
N ILE A 41 2.84 -6.68 -10.90
CA ILE A 41 4.16 -6.18 -10.58
C ILE A 41 5.19 -7.13 -11.20
N SER A 42 6.10 -6.58 -11.97
CA SER A 42 7.20 -7.30 -12.63
C SER A 42 8.45 -6.44 -12.64
N ARG A 43 9.61 -7.08 -12.82
CA ARG A 43 10.90 -6.38 -12.88
C ARG A 43 11.42 -6.25 -14.30
N ASP A 44 11.80 -5.03 -14.67
CA ASP A 44 12.67 -4.69 -15.80
C ASP A 44 13.90 -3.95 -15.28
N VAL A 45 15.04 -4.61 -15.34
CA VAL A 45 16.30 -4.08 -14.81
C VAL A 45 17.04 -3.20 -15.82
N ALA A 46 16.62 -3.16 -17.09
CA ALA A 46 17.33 -2.42 -18.12
C ALA A 46 17.32 -0.90 -17.86
N GLU A 47 16.16 -0.37 -17.46
CA GLU A 47 15.94 1.07 -17.23
C GLU A 47 15.88 1.44 -15.73
N ALA A 48 16.08 0.47 -14.83
CA ALA A 48 15.94 0.64 -13.38
C ALA A 48 16.76 1.82 -12.83
N GLY A 49 18.01 1.95 -13.25
CA GLY A 49 18.90 3.02 -12.81
C GLY A 49 18.46 4.42 -13.27
N GLN A 50 17.84 4.53 -14.44
CA GLN A 50 17.33 5.82 -14.96
C GLN A 50 16.03 6.20 -14.24
N HIS A 51 15.11 5.26 -14.08
CA HIS A 51 13.87 5.48 -13.34
C HIS A 51 14.13 5.85 -11.88
N ALA A 52 15.10 5.20 -11.22
CA ALA A 52 15.46 5.54 -9.85
C ALA A 52 15.89 7.00 -9.69
N GLN A 53 16.62 7.55 -10.67
CA GLN A 53 17.09 8.95 -10.63
C GLN A 53 15.94 9.95 -10.67
N THR A 54 14.79 9.60 -11.26
CA THR A 54 13.59 10.45 -11.27
C THR A 54 13.08 10.75 -9.85
N PHE A 55 13.35 9.86 -8.89
CA PHE A 55 12.86 9.96 -7.51
C PHE A 55 13.93 10.43 -6.52
N VAL A 56 15.16 10.69 -6.99
CA VAL A 56 16.23 11.32 -6.18
C VAL A 56 16.08 12.83 -6.25
N THR A 57 14.92 13.35 -5.87
CA THR A 57 14.73 14.78 -5.66
C THR A 57 14.79 15.02 -4.15
N PRO A 58 15.84 15.67 -3.63
CA PRO A 58 15.86 16.07 -2.23
C PRO A 58 14.64 16.94 -1.95
N ASP A 59 13.87 16.57 -0.94
CA ASP A 59 12.75 17.39 -0.50
C ASP A 59 13.27 18.73 0.03
N ALA A 60 12.89 19.83 -0.60
CA ALA A 60 13.33 21.18 -0.23
C ALA A 60 12.85 21.57 1.17
N ASP A 61 11.74 20.96 1.64
CA ASP A 61 11.12 21.28 2.93
C ASP A 61 11.67 20.45 4.11
N CYS A 62 12.53 19.46 3.82
CA CYS A 62 13.02 18.50 4.81
C CYS A 62 14.32 18.94 5.54
N GLY A 63 14.84 20.13 5.23
CA GLY A 63 16.02 20.73 5.88
C GLY A 63 17.35 20.00 5.59
N ASP A 64 18.42 20.40 6.31
CA ASP A 64 19.81 20.03 6.02
C ASP A 64 20.18 18.53 6.16
N ALA A 65 19.26 17.68 6.62
CA ALA A 65 19.51 16.25 6.84
C ALA A 65 18.27 15.40 6.52
N CYS A 66 17.80 15.46 5.27
CA CYS A 66 16.69 14.61 4.82
C CYS A 66 17.15 13.17 4.58
N ILE A 67 17.46 12.45 5.67
CA ILE A 67 17.60 10.99 5.64
C ILE A 67 16.45 10.45 6.48
N ALA A 68 15.44 9.88 5.80
CA ALA A 68 14.32 9.26 6.48
C ALA A 68 14.81 8.16 7.44
N PRO A 69 14.28 8.07 8.67
CA PRO A 69 14.69 7.05 9.62
C PRO A 69 14.16 5.67 9.22
N MET A 70 14.84 4.59 9.63
CA MET A 70 14.31 3.23 9.47
C MET A 70 13.04 2.98 10.27
N GLN A 71 12.88 3.69 11.39
CA GLN A 71 11.66 3.67 12.21
C GLN A 71 11.08 5.08 12.22
N VAL A 72 9.93 5.24 11.58
CA VAL A 72 9.27 6.54 11.43
C VAL A 72 8.54 6.99 12.70
N ALA A 73 8.01 6.03 13.47
CA ALA A 73 7.38 6.25 14.76
C ALA A 73 7.34 4.95 15.57
N GLN A 74 7.13 5.06 16.88
CA GLN A 74 6.91 3.91 17.74
C GLN A 74 5.61 3.19 17.35
N GLY A 75 5.65 1.85 17.27
CA GLY A 75 4.49 1.03 16.93
C GLY A 75 4.20 0.93 15.43
N VAL A 76 4.86 1.74 14.60
CA VAL A 76 4.78 1.65 13.14
C VAL A 76 5.87 0.72 12.63
N GLU A 77 5.46 -0.38 12.01
CA GLU A 77 6.36 -1.38 11.43
C GLU A 77 6.81 -0.96 10.03
N THR A 78 8.11 -1.07 9.77
CA THR A 78 8.72 -0.77 8.46
C THR A 78 8.85 -2.05 7.65
N LEU A 79 8.34 -2.04 6.42
CA LEU A 79 8.36 -3.19 5.51
C LEU A 79 9.49 -3.07 4.48
N GLY A 80 10.10 -4.20 4.15
CA GLY A 80 11.00 -4.35 2.99
C GLY A 80 10.21 -4.75 1.75
N GLU A 81 10.89 -4.89 0.62
CA GLU A 81 10.22 -5.00 -0.68
C GLU A 81 9.46 -6.32 -0.84
N ALA A 82 9.96 -7.41 -0.26
CA ALA A 82 9.24 -8.68 -0.24
C ALA A 82 7.93 -8.57 0.56
N GLU A 83 7.97 -7.90 1.72
CA GLU A 83 6.78 -7.67 2.55
C GLU A 83 5.80 -6.68 1.91
N VAL A 84 6.29 -5.72 1.12
CA VAL A 84 5.45 -4.81 0.32
C VAL A 84 4.68 -5.58 -0.76
N LEU A 85 5.35 -6.49 -1.48
CA LEU A 85 4.68 -7.35 -2.47
C LEU A 85 3.62 -8.23 -1.80
N ASP A 86 3.94 -8.84 -0.65
CA ASP A 86 2.96 -9.59 0.14
C ASP A 86 1.77 -8.71 0.55
N PHE A 87 2.03 -7.48 1.03
CA PHE A 87 0.98 -6.56 1.43
C PHE A 87 0.00 -6.26 0.29
N LEU A 88 0.50 -6.05 -0.93
CA LEU A 88 -0.33 -5.83 -2.11
C LEU A 88 -1.25 -7.05 -2.39
N VAL A 89 -0.71 -8.26 -2.30
CA VAL A 89 -1.46 -9.49 -2.59
C VAL A 89 -2.41 -9.87 -1.46
N THR A 90 -2.02 -9.68 -0.20
CA THR A 90 -2.77 -10.18 0.95
C THR A 90 -3.72 -9.13 1.52
N GLN A 91 -3.32 -7.85 1.57
CA GLN A 91 -4.10 -6.78 2.20
C GLN A 91 -4.85 -5.94 1.17
N VAL A 92 -4.16 -5.45 0.13
CA VAL A 92 -4.78 -4.60 -0.90
C VAL A 92 -5.78 -5.39 -1.74
N ALA A 93 -5.41 -6.59 -2.20
CA ALA A 93 -6.28 -7.42 -3.04
C ALA A 93 -7.59 -7.85 -2.37
N THR A 94 -7.60 -7.89 -1.04
CA THR A 94 -8.78 -8.26 -0.24
C THR A 94 -9.54 -7.05 0.28
N GLY A 95 -9.09 -5.83 -0.02
CA GLY A 95 -9.68 -4.58 0.45
C GLY A 95 -9.51 -4.32 1.95
N ARG A 96 -8.73 -5.16 2.66
CA ARG A 96 -8.46 -5.03 4.10
C ARG A 96 -7.42 -3.95 4.41
N GLY A 97 -6.53 -3.68 3.47
CA GLY A 97 -5.54 -2.62 3.58
C GLY A 97 -5.49 -1.73 2.34
N LEU A 98 -4.83 -0.59 2.49
CA LEU A 98 -4.52 0.35 1.41
C LEU A 98 -3.03 0.60 1.41
N MET A 99 -2.42 0.57 0.23
CA MET A 99 -1.08 1.12 0.04
C MET A 99 -1.21 2.55 -0.50
N VAL A 100 -0.50 3.47 0.12
CA VAL A 100 -0.78 4.91 0.09
C VAL A 100 0.46 5.67 -0.32
N ASP A 101 0.33 6.45 -1.38
CA ASP A 101 1.33 7.40 -1.85
C ASP A 101 1.16 8.73 -1.14
N ALA A 102 2.13 9.08 -0.29
CA ALA A 102 2.09 10.28 0.54
C ALA A 102 2.53 11.57 -0.19
N ARG A 103 3.01 11.44 -1.43
CA ARG A 103 3.58 12.54 -2.19
C ARG A 103 2.49 13.44 -2.75
N VAL A 104 2.85 14.69 -3.03
CA VAL A 104 1.97 15.62 -3.75
C VAL A 104 1.69 15.16 -5.19
N PRO A 105 0.56 15.57 -5.81
CA PRO A 105 0.17 15.08 -7.13
C PRO A 105 1.22 15.27 -8.23
N ALA A 106 2.02 16.34 -8.16
CA ALA A 106 3.11 16.59 -9.11
C ALA A 106 4.22 15.52 -9.05
N GLU A 107 4.55 15.04 -7.84
CA GLU A 107 5.53 13.97 -7.64
C GLU A 107 4.96 12.60 -8.02
N ARG A 108 3.70 12.33 -7.66
CA ARG A 108 2.99 11.10 -8.08
C ARG A 108 2.93 10.97 -9.61
N ALA A 109 2.71 12.08 -10.30
CA ALA A 109 2.63 12.10 -11.76
C ALA A 109 3.94 11.68 -12.46
N LYS A 110 5.10 11.74 -11.77
CA LYS A 110 6.39 11.23 -12.28
C LYS A 110 6.42 9.69 -12.35
N GLY A 111 5.55 9.02 -11.60
CA GLY A 111 5.45 7.57 -11.54
C GLY A 111 5.09 7.10 -10.13
N TYR A 112 4.28 6.05 -10.02
CA TYR A 112 3.83 5.50 -8.73
C TYR A 112 3.69 3.97 -8.75
N ILE A 113 3.67 3.36 -7.56
CA ILE A 113 3.53 1.91 -7.41
C ILE A 113 2.11 1.49 -7.84
N PRO A 114 1.95 0.52 -8.75
CA PRO A 114 0.63 0.07 -9.19
C PRO A 114 -0.19 -0.49 -8.01
N GLY A 115 -1.49 -0.22 -8.01
CA GLY A 115 -2.39 -0.68 -6.94
C GLY A 115 -2.35 0.19 -5.67
N THR A 116 -1.87 1.43 -5.77
CA THR A 116 -1.82 2.39 -4.65
C THR A 116 -2.80 3.53 -4.82
N VAL A 117 -3.22 4.13 -3.71
CA VAL A 117 -4.08 5.32 -3.69
C VAL A 117 -3.25 6.57 -3.36
N SER A 118 -3.63 7.71 -3.93
CA SER A 118 -3.03 9.01 -3.62
C SER A 118 -3.61 9.58 -2.32
N LEU A 119 -2.76 9.85 -1.32
CA LEU A 119 -3.11 10.61 -0.12
C LEU A 119 -1.93 11.52 0.26
N PRO A 120 -1.77 12.68 -0.42
CA PRO A 120 -0.69 13.60 -0.10
C PRO A 120 -0.70 13.98 1.38
N HIS A 121 0.47 14.05 2.02
CA HIS A 121 0.57 14.36 3.46
C HIS A 121 -0.13 15.67 3.84
N THR A 122 -0.11 16.66 2.95
CA THR A 122 -0.77 17.97 3.09
C THR A 122 -2.29 17.89 3.21
N THR A 123 -2.91 16.78 2.80
CA THR A 123 -4.35 16.60 2.88
C THR A 123 -4.88 16.39 4.30
N LEU A 124 -4.01 16.00 5.24
CA LEU A 124 -4.36 15.83 6.65
C LEU A 124 -4.00 17.03 7.54
N LEU A 125 -3.50 18.12 6.95
CA LEU A 125 -3.28 19.37 7.66
C LEU A 125 -4.61 19.93 8.21
N PRO A 126 -4.62 20.49 9.45
CA PRO A 126 -5.84 20.98 10.09
C PRO A 126 -6.68 21.95 9.25
N GLU A 127 -6.03 22.72 8.38
CA GLU A 127 -6.62 23.74 7.51
C GLU A 127 -7.30 23.15 6.27
N ASN A 128 -7.08 21.86 5.97
CA ASN A 128 -7.68 21.21 4.81
C ASN A 128 -9.18 20.95 5.05
N ALA A 129 -10.02 21.58 4.23
CA ALA A 129 -11.47 21.47 4.31
C ALA A 129 -12.01 20.04 4.14
N TYR A 130 -11.27 19.16 3.46
CA TYR A 130 -11.65 17.76 3.21
C TYR A 130 -11.06 16.77 4.22
N ARG A 131 -10.29 17.25 5.21
CA ARG A 131 -9.60 16.40 6.19
C ARG A 131 -10.56 15.44 6.89
N LYS A 132 -11.77 15.91 7.24
CA LYS A 132 -12.77 15.09 7.93
C LYS A 132 -13.24 13.94 7.03
N GLU A 133 -13.62 14.25 5.80
CA GLU A 133 -14.11 13.29 4.81
C GLU A 133 -13.04 12.23 4.49
N ILE A 134 -11.78 12.65 4.40
CA ILE A 134 -10.64 11.75 4.21
C ILE A 134 -10.51 10.78 5.39
N LEU A 135 -10.52 11.29 6.64
CA LEU A 135 -10.41 10.44 7.83
C LEU A 135 -11.59 9.47 7.94
N LEU A 136 -12.80 9.90 7.55
CA LEU A 136 -13.97 9.01 7.46
C LEU A 136 -13.78 7.92 6.38
N ALA A 137 -13.24 8.27 5.21
CA ALA A 137 -12.95 7.31 4.13
C ALA A 137 -11.90 6.26 4.53
N LEU A 138 -10.97 6.61 5.42
CA LEU A 138 -9.99 5.70 6.02
C LEU A 138 -10.57 4.78 7.11
N GLY A 139 -11.87 4.87 7.39
CA GLY A 139 -12.59 4.08 8.39
C GLY A 139 -12.70 4.77 9.76
N GLY A 140 -12.37 6.05 9.84
CA GLY A 140 -12.64 6.86 11.02
C GLY A 140 -14.15 7.08 11.23
N ARG A 141 -14.53 7.21 12.50
CA ARG A 141 -15.84 7.71 12.93
C ARG A 141 -15.63 8.97 13.72
N SER A 142 -16.54 9.94 13.62
CA SER A 142 -16.41 11.22 14.32
C SER A 142 -17.67 11.52 15.12
N TYR A 143 -17.49 12.00 16.36
CA TYR A 143 -18.52 12.60 17.19
C TYR A 143 -17.93 13.85 17.84
N GLU A 144 -18.58 15.01 17.67
CA GLU A 144 -18.08 16.31 18.16
C GLU A 144 -16.59 16.55 17.85
N ASP A 145 -16.18 16.20 16.63
CA ASP A 145 -14.81 16.33 16.09
C ASP A 145 -13.71 15.53 16.82
N VAL A 146 -14.11 14.59 17.68
CA VAL A 146 -13.26 13.52 18.20
C VAL A 146 -13.36 12.31 17.27
N PHE A 147 -12.22 11.81 16.81
CA PHE A 147 -12.16 10.64 15.93
C PHE A 147 -11.98 9.33 16.71
N ASN A 148 -12.64 8.28 16.23
CA ASN A 148 -12.47 6.90 16.64
C ASN A 148 -12.09 6.05 15.42
N PHE A 149 -11.09 5.19 15.55
CA PHE A 149 -10.52 4.41 14.45
C PHE A 149 -10.65 2.89 14.67
N SER A 150 -11.67 2.46 15.42
CA SER A 150 -11.91 1.03 15.69
C SER A 150 -12.17 0.20 14.42
N ASP A 151 -12.65 0.82 13.35
CA ASP A 151 -12.91 0.19 12.05
C ASP A 151 -11.98 0.72 10.94
N ALA A 152 -10.85 1.31 11.34
CA ALA A 152 -9.90 1.88 10.40
C ALA A 152 -9.18 0.81 9.58
N ARG A 153 -8.78 1.18 8.36
CA ARG A 153 -8.06 0.28 7.44
C ARG A 153 -6.60 0.12 7.86
N LEU A 154 -5.98 -0.99 7.47
CA LEU A 154 -4.52 -1.11 7.55
C LEU A 154 -3.87 -0.28 6.44
N LEU A 155 -2.92 0.60 6.76
CA LEU A 155 -2.25 1.46 5.79
C LEU A 155 -0.79 1.04 5.60
N LEU A 156 -0.30 1.01 4.36
CA LEU A 156 1.12 0.95 4.04
C LEU A 156 1.49 2.24 3.30
N ILE A 157 2.31 3.08 3.92
CA ILE A 157 2.58 4.44 3.47
C ILE A 157 4.00 4.52 2.90
N TYR A 158 4.14 5.15 1.73
CA TYR A 158 5.43 5.37 1.06
C TYR A 158 5.50 6.75 0.41
N ASP A 159 6.72 7.16 0.06
CA ASP A 159 7.01 8.38 -0.69
C ASP A 159 8.14 8.15 -1.72
N ASN A 160 8.98 9.16 -1.99
CA ASN A 160 10.07 9.01 -2.96
C ASN A 160 11.18 8.09 -2.43
N GLY A 161 11.36 7.97 -1.11
CA GLY A 161 12.31 7.03 -0.52
C GLY A 161 13.20 7.67 0.56
N PRO A 162 14.42 7.14 0.76
CA PRO A 162 15.31 7.53 1.87
C PRO A 162 15.67 9.02 1.99
N VAL A 163 15.48 9.80 0.92
CA VAL A 163 15.85 11.22 0.83
C VAL A 163 14.66 12.19 0.86
N SER A 164 13.46 11.69 1.19
CA SER A 164 12.21 12.46 1.36
C SER A 164 11.54 12.12 2.69
N ASN A 165 10.58 12.95 3.13
CA ASN A 165 9.85 12.70 4.38
C ASN A 165 8.32 12.88 4.28
N ASP A 166 7.74 12.92 3.06
CA ASP A 166 6.30 13.00 2.86
C ASP A 166 5.54 11.89 3.60
N ALA A 167 6.07 10.65 3.53
CA ALA A 167 5.47 9.51 4.21
C ALA A 167 5.53 9.67 5.74
N GLY A 168 6.63 10.19 6.26
CA GLY A 168 6.78 10.46 7.69
C GLY A 168 5.86 11.56 8.19
N LEU A 169 5.67 12.62 7.40
CA LEU A 169 4.69 13.67 7.69
C LEU A 169 3.26 13.12 7.71
N LEU A 170 2.89 12.30 6.73
CA LEU A 170 1.57 11.67 6.72
C LEU A 170 1.34 10.75 7.93
N VAL A 171 2.34 9.92 8.29
CA VAL A 171 2.31 9.09 9.51
C VAL A 171 2.12 9.97 10.75
N ALA A 172 2.88 11.06 10.87
CA ALA A 172 2.77 11.97 12.01
C ALA A 172 1.37 12.58 12.13
N HIS A 173 0.78 13.04 11.01
CA HIS A 173 -0.58 13.58 11.01
C HIS A 173 -1.65 12.55 11.40
N LEU A 174 -1.51 11.30 10.93
CA LEU A 174 -2.40 10.20 11.31
C LEU A 174 -2.32 9.90 12.81
N LEU A 175 -1.10 9.81 13.37
CA LEU A 175 -0.92 9.58 14.80
C LEU A 175 -1.46 10.73 15.65
N GLN A 176 -1.29 11.98 15.21
CA GLN A 176 -1.80 13.17 15.90
C GLN A 176 -3.33 13.18 16.03
N VAL A 177 -4.05 12.58 15.07
CA VAL A 177 -5.52 12.46 15.14
C VAL A 177 -5.99 11.22 15.89
N GLY A 178 -5.08 10.35 16.33
CA GLY A 178 -5.38 9.14 17.06
C GLY A 178 -5.54 7.89 16.19
N TYR A 179 -5.06 7.90 14.93
CA TYR A 179 -4.99 6.68 14.13
C TYR A 179 -4.06 5.67 14.83
N PRO A 180 -4.45 4.39 14.98
CA PRO A 180 -3.64 3.43 15.73
C PRO A 180 -2.33 3.14 15.01
N ALA A 181 -1.21 3.22 15.72
CA ALA A 181 0.13 3.02 15.13
C ALA A 181 0.27 1.61 14.53
N GLU A 182 -0.33 0.61 15.18
CA GLU A 182 -0.37 -0.78 14.74
C GLU A 182 -1.17 -1.01 13.45
N LEU A 183 -1.98 -0.04 13.02
CA LEU A 183 -2.67 -0.03 11.72
C LEU A 183 -1.92 0.78 10.65
N ILE A 184 -0.69 1.20 10.93
CA ILE A 184 0.18 1.88 9.98
C ILE A 184 1.42 1.02 9.75
N ARG A 185 1.81 0.92 8.48
CA ARG A 185 3.06 0.36 7.99
C ARG A 185 3.77 1.42 7.17
N TYR A 186 5.09 1.34 7.18
CA TYR A 186 5.94 2.28 6.48
C TYR A 186 6.82 1.55 5.46
N TYR A 187 6.82 2.00 4.21
CA TYR A 187 7.78 1.55 3.22
C TYR A 187 8.77 2.68 2.93
N ARG A 188 9.89 2.66 3.66
CA ARG A 188 10.98 3.63 3.55
C ARG A 188 11.65 3.65 2.19
N GLY A 189 11.68 2.51 1.50
CA GLY A 189 12.35 2.39 0.20
C GLY A 189 11.73 3.32 -0.84
N GLY A 190 10.42 3.56 -0.73
CA GLY A 190 9.68 4.45 -1.61
C GLY A 190 9.86 4.12 -3.09
N MET A 191 9.64 5.12 -3.94
CA MET A 191 9.84 4.98 -5.39
C MET A 191 11.31 4.78 -5.77
N GLN A 192 12.26 5.35 -5.03
CA GLN A 192 13.68 5.24 -5.33
C GLN A 192 14.15 3.79 -5.28
N VAL A 193 13.88 3.06 -4.20
CA VAL A 193 14.29 1.66 -4.09
C VAL A 193 13.43 0.77 -4.98
N TRP A 194 12.13 1.06 -5.08
CA TRP A 194 11.21 0.34 -5.98
C TRP A 194 11.73 0.33 -7.43
N SER A 195 12.05 1.53 -7.95
CA SER A 195 12.59 1.69 -9.30
C SER A 195 14.02 1.17 -9.43
N SER A 196 14.86 1.27 -8.39
CA SER A 196 16.23 0.73 -8.42
C SER A 196 16.26 -0.79 -8.55
N LEU A 197 15.24 -1.47 -8.02
CA LEU A 197 15.06 -2.91 -8.20
C LEU A 197 14.46 -3.27 -9.55
N GLY A 198 14.02 -2.29 -10.33
CA GLY A 198 13.41 -2.47 -11.65
C GLY A 198 11.93 -2.80 -11.61
N PHE A 199 11.25 -2.66 -10.48
CA PHE A 199 9.80 -2.87 -10.46
C PHE A 199 9.10 -1.84 -11.35
N ASN A 200 8.08 -2.30 -12.09
CA ASN A 200 7.27 -1.44 -12.93
C ASN A 200 6.48 -0.41 -12.09
N MET A 201 6.14 0.70 -12.74
CA MET A 201 5.36 1.79 -12.18
C MET A 201 4.28 2.21 -13.17
N GLU A 202 3.23 2.83 -12.67
CA GLU A 202 2.21 3.51 -13.47
C GLU A 202 2.48 5.01 -13.50
N THR A 203 1.94 5.71 -14.49
CA THR A 203 1.99 7.17 -14.60
C THR A 203 0.57 7.73 -14.63
N GLY A 204 0.36 8.94 -14.09
CA GLY A 204 -0.97 9.56 -13.98
C GLY A 204 -1.36 9.99 -12.56
N GLN A 205 -2.66 10.18 -12.32
CA GLN A 205 -3.22 10.85 -11.12
C GLN A 205 -4.20 9.98 -10.29
N SER A 206 -4.40 8.70 -10.60
CA SER A 206 -5.43 7.88 -9.93
C SER A 206 -5.23 7.70 -8.43
#